data_AF-A0A644Y8A5-F1
#
_entry.id   AF-A0A644Y8A5-F1
#
_cell.length_a   1.000
_cell.length_b   1.000
_cell.length_c   1.000
_cell.angle_alpha   90.00
_cell.angle_beta   90.00
_cell.angle_gamma   90.00
#
_symmetry.space_group_name_H-M   'P 1'
#
loop_
_entity.id
_entity.type
_entity.pdbx_description
1 polymer ?
#
loop_
_entity_poly.entity_id
_entity_poly.type
_entity_poly.pdbx_seq_one_letter_code
_entity_poly.pdbx_strand_id
1 'polypeptide(L)'
;MRRAIYDKQFKMAADKHVQSVSQPVKDVARELGISGTTLRRWINEYDEYGESAFPGHGNALFNSTYEIKKLQKQVNELKMENEILKKLQAFLKRKNA
;
A
#
# COMPACT_ATOMS: atom_id res chain seq x y z
N MET A 1 -8.85 -20.39 16.68
CA MET A 1 -8.43 -19.08 17.25
C MET A 1 -8.91 -17.97 16.34
N ARG A 2 -9.47 -16.88 16.90
CA ARG A 2 -9.74 -15.65 16.13
C ARG A 2 -8.42 -14.96 15.79
N ARG A 3 -8.28 -14.49 14.56
CA ARG A 3 -7.12 -13.71 14.13
C ARG A 3 -7.23 -12.31 14.74
N ALA A 4 -6.21 -11.88 15.46
CA ALA A 4 -6.15 -10.51 15.97
C ALA A 4 -6.12 -9.52 14.79
N ILE A 5 -6.94 -8.48 14.88
CA ILE A 5 -7.03 -7.41 13.90
C ILE A 5 -6.41 -6.18 14.53
N TYR A 6 -5.41 -5.61 13.85
CA TYR A 6 -4.74 -4.39 14.26
C TYR A 6 -5.02 -3.31 13.23
N ASP A 7 -5.26 -2.09 13.69
CA ASP A 7 -5.45 -0.94 12.82
C ASP A 7 -4.13 -0.47 12.20
N LYS A 8 -4.21 0.49 11.27
CA LYS A 8 -3.03 1.05 10.60
C LYS A 8 -2.12 1.75 11.61
N GLN A 9 -2.70 2.55 12.51
CA GLN A 9 -1.95 3.40 13.41
C GLN A 9 -1.11 2.59 14.41
N PHE A 10 -1.67 1.51 14.96
CA PHE A 10 -0.94 0.60 15.85
C PHE A 10 0.25 -0.05 15.15
N LYS A 11 0.08 -0.53 13.92
CA LYS A 11 1.18 -1.16 13.15
C LYS A 11 2.31 -0.16 12.89
N MET A 12 1.98 1.07 12.50
CA MET A 12 2.97 2.12 12.29
C MET A 12 3.67 2.54 13.59
N ALA A 13 2.94 2.63 14.70
CA ALA A 13 3.52 2.94 15.99
C ALA A 13 4.46 1.84 16.47
N ALA A 14 4.10 0.57 16.26
CA ALA A 14 4.93 -0.58 16.60
C ALA A 14 6.26 -0.58 15.81
N ASP A 15 6.20 -0.28 14.51
CA ASP A 15 7.40 -0.17 13.66
C ASP A 15 8.31 0.99 14.09
N LYS A 16 7.74 2.18 14.33
CA LYS A 16 8.48 3.34 14.85
C LYS A 16 9.13 3.06 16.20
N HIS A 17 8.45 2.33 17.09
CA HIS A 17 8.99 1.98 18.40
C HIS A 17 10.28 1.14 18.25
N VAL A 18 10.27 0.14 17.36
CA VAL A 18 11.46 -0.67 17.05
C VAL A 18 12.61 0.18 16.52
N GLN A 19 12.33 1.12 15.61
CA GLN A 19 13.35 2.01 15.04
C GLN A 19 13.92 2.99 16.08
N SER A 20 13.08 3.49 16.99
CA SER A 20 13.49 4.52 17.96
C SER A 20 14.31 3.98 19.13
N VAL A 21 14.02 2.77 19.62
CA VAL A 21 14.63 2.27 20.86
C VAL A 21 15.87 1.40 20.58
N SER A 22 16.16 1.06 19.31
CA SER A 22 17.23 0.12 18.93
C SER A 22 17.17 -1.20 19.72
N GLN A 23 15.99 -1.55 20.22
CA GLN A 23 15.72 -2.74 21.01
C GLN A 23 15.43 -3.94 20.09
N PRO A 24 15.69 -5.16 20.56
CA PRO A 24 15.35 -6.36 19.80
C PRO A 24 13.85 -6.45 19.54
N VAL A 25 13.47 -6.81 18.31
CA VAL A 25 12.07 -7.03 17.88
C VAL A 25 11.28 -7.94 18.84
N LYS A 26 11.96 -8.89 19.48
CA LYS A 26 11.34 -9.82 20.45
C LYS A 26 10.88 -9.13 21.73
N ASP A 27 11.60 -8.13 22.19
CA ASP A 27 11.30 -7.42 23.44
C ASP A 27 10.15 -6.43 23.19
N VAL A 28 10.23 -5.68 22.08
CA VAL A 28 9.13 -4.81 21.63
C VAL A 28 7.83 -5.60 21.39
N ALA A 29 7.92 -6.77 20.75
CA ALA A 29 6.73 -7.60 20.55
C ALA A 29 6.10 -8.06 21.87
N ARG A 30 6.93 -8.34 22.88
CA ARG A 30 6.48 -8.74 24.23
C ARG A 30 5.81 -7.58 24.95
N GLU A 31 6.38 -6.38 24.88
CA GLU A 31 5.78 -5.15 25.43
C GLU A 31 4.42 -4.85 24.80
N LEU A 32 4.31 -5.01 23.47
CA LEU A 32 3.09 -4.77 22.73
C LEU A 32 2.07 -5.92 22.80
N GLY A 33 2.40 -7.04 23.45
CA GLY A 33 1.53 -8.21 23.55
C GLY A 33 1.25 -8.91 22.22
N ILE A 34 2.11 -8.74 21.22
CA ILE A 34 1.97 -9.33 19.89
C ILE A 34 3.04 -10.41 19.64
N SER A 35 2.80 -11.29 18.66
CA SER A 35 3.82 -12.27 18.28
C SER A 35 4.99 -11.58 17.57
N GLY A 36 6.22 -11.92 17.96
CA GLY A 36 7.44 -11.40 17.30
C GLY A 36 7.52 -11.70 15.81
N THR A 37 6.89 -12.79 15.34
CA THR A 37 6.81 -13.08 13.90
C THR A 37 5.89 -12.11 13.16
N THR A 38 4.84 -11.62 13.83
CA THR A 38 3.91 -10.63 13.27
C THR A 38 4.59 -9.27 13.19
N LEU A 39 5.28 -8.85 14.25
CA LEU A 39 6.02 -7.59 14.25
C LEU A 39 7.13 -7.58 13.19
N ARG A 40 7.92 -8.67 13.10
CA ARG A 40 8.95 -8.79 12.06
C ARG A 40 8.40 -8.71 10.65
N ARG A 41 7.22 -9.29 10.42
CA ARG A 41 6.54 -9.19 9.15
C ARG A 41 6.12 -7.75 8.83
N TRP A 42 5.60 -6.99 9.81
CA TRP A 42 5.23 -5.59 9.60
C TRP A 42 6.43 -4.70 9.29
N ILE A 43 7.56 -4.93 9.97
CA ILE A 43 8.82 -4.22 9.67
C ILE A 43 9.22 -4.47 8.21
N ASN A 44 9.26 -5.73 7.77
CA ASN A 44 9.60 -6.05 6.38
C ASN A 44 8.60 -5.45 5.38
N GLU A 45 7.29 -5.50 5.68
CA GLU A 45 6.27 -4.88 4.83
C GLU A 45 6.45 -3.35 4.77
N TYR A 46 6.84 -2.71 5.87
CA TYR A 46 7.11 -1.26 5.92
C TYR A 46 8.41 -0.88 5.21
N ASP A 47 9.48 -1.67 5.33
CA ASP A 47 10.73 -1.46 4.58
C ASP A 47 10.52 -1.55 3.06
N GLU A 48 9.64 -2.44 2.60
CA GLU A 48 9.37 -2.66 1.18
C GLU A 48 8.36 -1.66 0.59
N TYR A 49 7.31 -1.31 1.35
CA TYR A 49 6.16 -0.55 0.83
C TYR A 49 5.91 0.79 1.55
N GLY A 50 6.70 1.13 2.57
CA GLY A 50 6.53 2.33 3.39
C GLY A 50 5.15 2.42 4.03
N GLU A 51 4.56 3.62 4.07
CA GLU A 51 3.21 3.82 4.62
C GLU A 51 2.09 3.07 3.87
N SER A 52 2.37 2.60 2.64
CA SER A 52 1.46 1.80 1.83
C SER A 52 1.42 0.33 2.27
N ALA A 53 2.29 -0.09 3.19
CA ALA A 53 2.29 -1.42 3.78
C ALA A 53 0.99 -1.74 4.53
N PHE A 54 0.33 -0.72 5.08
CA PHE A 54 -0.79 -0.87 6.00
C PHE A 54 -2.07 -0.17 5.50
N PRO A 55 -2.67 -0.55 4.36
CA PRO A 55 -3.87 0.12 3.84
C PRO A 55 -5.17 -0.29 4.55
N GLY A 56 -5.11 -1.12 5.61
CA GLY A 56 -6.25 -1.51 6.43
C GLY A 56 -6.33 -3.01 6.73
N HIS A 57 -7.54 -3.58 6.68
CA HIS A 57 -7.79 -5.00 6.95
C HIS A 57 -7.35 -5.91 5.78
N GLY A 58 -6.16 -6.50 5.86
CA GLY A 58 -5.80 -7.60 4.95
C GLY A 58 -4.30 -7.85 4.79
N ASN A 59 -3.94 -9.09 4.46
CA ASN A 59 -2.56 -9.55 4.18
C ASN A 59 -1.87 -8.76 3.04
N ALA A 60 -0.54 -8.78 2.94
CA ALA A 60 0.23 -8.25 1.80
C ALA A 60 -0.24 -8.69 0.40
N LEU A 61 -0.85 -9.88 0.27
CA LEU A 61 -1.54 -10.33 -0.96
C LEU A 61 -2.74 -9.45 -1.37
N PHE A 62 -3.39 -8.81 -0.39
CA PHE A 62 -4.40 -7.77 -0.62
C PHE A 62 -3.75 -6.50 -1.18
N ASN A 63 -2.50 -6.19 -0.81
CA ASN A 63 -1.77 -5.02 -1.30
C ASN A 63 -1.37 -5.18 -2.77
N SER A 64 -0.82 -6.34 -3.17
CA SER A 64 -0.46 -6.57 -4.57
C SER A 64 -1.69 -6.57 -5.48
N THR A 65 -2.79 -7.20 -5.06
CA THR A 65 -4.06 -7.19 -5.81
C THR A 65 -4.73 -5.81 -5.82
N TYR A 66 -4.60 -5.03 -4.75
CA TYR A 66 -5.07 -3.65 -4.68
C TYR A 66 -4.29 -2.72 -5.61
N GLU A 67 -2.96 -2.79 -5.60
CA GLU A 67 -2.12 -1.95 -6.46
C GLU A 67 -2.32 -2.30 -7.93
N ILE A 68 -2.47 -3.60 -8.27
CA ILE A 68 -2.86 -4.03 -9.61
C ILE A 68 -4.18 -3.40 -10.04
N LYS A 69 -5.22 -3.43 -9.19
CA LYS A 69 -6.53 -2.82 -9.50
C LYS A 69 -6.45 -1.31 -9.67
N LYS A 70 -5.69 -0.63 -8.81
CA LYS A 70 -5.48 0.82 -8.86
C LYS A 70 -4.75 1.22 -10.15
N LEU A 71 -3.67 0.52 -10.49
CA LEU A 71 -2.93 0.73 -11.73
C LEU A 71 -3.79 0.45 -12.98
N GLN A 72 -4.60 -0.62 -12.96
CA GLN A 72 -5.53 -0.92 -14.04
C GLN A 72 -6.55 0.21 -14.25
N LYS A 73 -7.07 0.79 -13.16
CA LYS A 73 -7.98 1.95 -13.23
C LYS A 73 -7.30 3.15 -13.87
N GLN A 74 -6.09 3.49 -13.42
CA GLN A 74 -5.31 4.61 -13.99
C GLN A 74 -4.99 4.41 -15.48
N VAL A 75 -4.60 3.19 -15.87
CA VAL A 75 -4.34 2.87 -17.29
C VAL A 75 -5.61 3.05 -18.13
N ASN A 76 -6.77 2.65 -17.62
CA ASN A 76 -8.03 2.83 -18.34
C ASN A 76 -8.41 4.30 -18.47
N GLU A 77 -8.27 5.10 -17.42
CA GLU A 77 -8.51 6.55 -17.45
C GLU A 77 -7.60 7.23 -18.47
N LEU A 78 -6.29 6.95 -18.41
CA LEU A 78 -5.31 7.50 -19.36
C LEU A 78 -5.61 7.09 -20.81
N LYS A 79 -6.05 5.86 -21.04
CA LYS A 79 -6.47 5.41 -22.38
C LYS A 79 -7.68 6.20 -22.88
N MET A 80 -8.69 6.43 -22.03
CA MET A 80 -9.86 7.21 -22.41
C MET A 80 -9.48 8.66 -22.75
N GLU A 81 -8.66 9.30 -21.91
CA GLU A 81 -8.15 10.65 -22.17
C GLU A 81 -7.38 10.71 -23.50
N ASN A 82 -6.49 9.74 -23.74
CA ASN A 82 -5.71 9.68 -24.97
C ASN A 82 -6.61 9.54 -26.21
N GLU A 83 -7.66 8.71 -26.14
CA GLU A 83 -8.62 8.55 -27.22
C GLU A 83 -9.43 9.84 -27.48
N ILE A 84 -9.81 10.57 -26.43
CA ILE A 84 -10.46 11.88 -26.56
C ILE A 84 -9.51 12.87 -27.26
N LEU A 85 -8.25 12.94 -26.81
CA LEU A 85 -7.24 13.82 -27.40
C LEU A 85 -6.99 13.51 -28.88
N LYS A 86 -6.89 12.23 -29.26
CA LYS A 86 -6.78 11.82 -30.67
C LYS A 86 -7.98 12.25 -31.50
N LYS A 87 -9.21 12.07 -30.97
CA LYS A 87 -10.44 12.50 -31.67
C LYS A 87 -10.47 14.01 -31.87
N LEU A 88 -10.10 14.78 -30.85
CA LEU A 88 -9.98 16.25 -30.93
C LEU A 88 -8.94 16.66 -31.98
N GLN A 89 -7.76 16.03 -31.98
CA GLN A 89 -6.72 16.30 -32.98
C GLN A 89 -7.22 16.01 -34.40
N ALA A 90 -7.93 14.90 -34.61
CA ALA A 90 -8.50 14.55 -35.91
C ALA A 90 -9.58 15.56 -36.35
N PHE A 91 -10.44 16.00 -35.43
CA PHE A 91 -11.45 17.02 -35.70
C PHE A 91 -10.82 18.36 -36.11
N LEU A 92 -9.81 18.82 -35.36
CA LEU A 92 -9.09 20.06 -35.66
C LEU A 92 -8.38 20.02 -37.02
N LYS A 93 -7.73 18.90 -37.36
CA LYS A 93 -7.10 18.70 -38.68
C LYS A 93 -8.10 18.80 -39.83
N ARG A 94 -9.33 18.29 -39.65
CA ARG A 94 -10.39 18.38 -40.66
C ARG A 94 -10.95 19.79 -40.81
N LYS A 95 -11.00 20.58 -39.75
CA LYS A 95 -11.51 21.97 -39.78
C LYS A 95 -10.52 22.95 -40.42
N ASN A 96 -9.23 22.65 -40.35
CA ASN A 96 -8.15 23.51 -40.84
C ASN A 96 -7.66 23.11 -42.26
N ALA A 97 -8.33 22.17 -42.92
CA ALA A 97 -8.11 21.76 -44.30
C ALA A 97 -9.26 22.29 -45.18
#